data_AF-A0A0D2L2P7-F1
#
_entry.id   AF-A0A0D2L2P7-F1
#
_cell.length_a   1.000
_cell.length_b   1.000
_cell.length_c   1.000
_cell.angle_alpha   90.00
_cell.angle_beta   90.00
_cell.angle_gamma   90.00
#
_symmetry.space_group_name_H-M   'P 1'
#
loop_
_entity.id
_entity.type
_entity.pdbx_description
1 polymer ?
#
loop_
_entity_poly.entity_id
_entity_poly.type
_entity_poly.pdbx_seq_one_letter_code
_entity_poly.pdbx_strand_id
1 'polypeptide(L)'
;MLLTCEGGKDKRAVDEARLLFEEAYARMGKESYLKAAPPAADVNGADAPEGGGGGGGKSVDALLAAEVAELKDFKKFAFRWHETGVNNTIFVAFPTGEGAPRPSEVAANVAEHVKATKQLPARFLLKLLPVEATCFVGIDEIKKLAEDFVPKHFPTGVL
;
A
#
# COMPACT_ATOMS: atom_id res chain seq x y z
N MET A 1 -3.40 5.97 1.27
CA MET A 1 -2.59 6.89 2.09
C MET A 1 -1.82 7.81 1.18
N LEU A 2 -1.67 9.08 1.56
CA LEU A 2 -0.82 10.05 0.87
C LEU A 2 0.46 10.26 1.67
N LEU A 3 1.60 10.27 0.99
CA LEU A 3 2.92 10.40 1.57
C LEU A 3 3.58 11.65 1.02
N THR A 4 4.31 12.36 1.88
CA THR A 4 5.21 13.43 1.44
C THR A 4 6.64 13.05 1.75
N CYS A 5 7.57 13.42 0.87
CA CYS A 5 8.98 13.08 1.00
C CYS A 5 9.91 14.26 0.72
N GLU A 6 11.20 14.07 0.98
CA GLU A 6 12.25 15.00 0.59
C GLU A 6 12.42 15.03 -0.94
N GLY A 7 12.68 16.21 -1.52
CA GLY A 7 12.75 16.40 -2.96
C GLY A 7 13.78 15.52 -3.66
N GLY A 8 13.35 14.84 -4.73
CA GLY A 8 14.19 13.93 -5.52
C GLY A 8 14.57 12.63 -4.81
N LYS A 9 13.89 12.31 -3.69
CA LYS A 9 14.10 11.08 -2.92
C LYS A 9 12.90 10.15 -2.95
N ASP A 10 11.99 10.35 -3.89
CA ASP A 10 10.71 9.64 -4.04
C ASP A 10 10.89 8.12 -3.95
N LYS A 11 11.81 7.54 -4.74
CA LYS A 11 12.09 6.10 -4.73
C LYS A 11 12.55 5.60 -3.35
N ARG A 12 13.44 6.33 -2.69
CA ARG A 12 13.94 5.95 -1.36
C ARG A 12 12.85 6.09 -0.30
N ALA A 13 12.02 7.12 -0.41
CA ALA A 13 10.88 7.31 0.49
C ALA A 13 9.81 6.22 0.30
N VAL A 14 9.60 5.73 -0.92
CA VAL A 14 8.76 4.55 -1.19
C VAL A 14 9.31 3.32 -0.49
N ASP A 15 10.62 3.04 -0.63
CA ASP A 15 11.26 1.89 0.02
C ASP A 15 11.16 1.99 1.56
N GLU A 16 11.44 3.16 2.13
CA GLU A 16 11.28 3.41 3.57
C GLU A 16 9.83 3.22 4.03
N ALA A 17 8.87 3.80 3.31
CA ALA A 17 7.44 3.68 3.64
C ALA A 17 6.97 2.24 3.53
N ARG A 18 7.42 1.49 2.52
CA ARG A 18 7.11 0.07 2.37
C ARG A 18 7.55 -0.72 3.58
N LEU A 19 8.83 -0.60 3.98
CA LEU A 19 9.35 -1.30 5.15
C LEU A 19 8.57 -0.92 6.41
N LEU A 20 8.31 0.38 6.59
CA LEU A 20 7.56 0.90 7.73
C LEU A 20 6.15 0.31 7.82
N PHE A 21 5.47 0.14 6.69
CA PHE A 21 4.13 -0.47 6.63
C PHE A 21 4.18 -1.98 6.83
N GLU A 22 5.13 -2.69 6.19
CA GLU A 22 5.28 -4.14 6.39
C GLU A 22 5.55 -4.47 7.86
N GLU A 23 6.41 -3.72 8.53
CA GLU A 23 6.63 -3.88 9.97
C GLU A 23 5.41 -3.54 10.82
N ALA A 24 4.63 -2.53 10.44
CA ALA A 24 3.38 -2.20 11.14
C ALA A 24 2.38 -3.36 11.02
N TYR A 25 2.25 -3.95 9.83
CA TYR A 25 1.42 -5.14 9.63
C TYR A 25 1.93 -6.32 10.47
N ALA A 26 3.25 -6.51 10.58
CA ALA A 26 3.84 -7.53 11.44
C ALA A 26 3.50 -7.31 12.93
N ARG A 27 3.67 -6.08 13.44
CA ARG A 27 3.28 -5.72 14.81
C ARG A 27 1.80 -5.93 15.10
N MET A 28 0.95 -5.78 14.08
CA MET A 28 -0.49 -6.00 14.17
C MET A 28 -0.90 -7.48 13.99
N GLY A 29 0.04 -8.37 13.66
CA GLY A 29 -0.25 -9.78 13.35
C GLY A 29 -1.02 -9.96 12.03
N LYS A 30 -0.81 -9.08 11.06
CA LYS A 30 -1.56 -8.96 9.80
C LYS A 30 -0.72 -9.25 8.56
N GLU A 31 0.41 -9.94 8.72
CA GLU A 31 1.37 -10.24 7.63
C GLU A 31 0.76 -11.07 6.49
N SER A 32 -0.33 -11.79 6.74
CA SER A 32 -1.07 -12.52 5.70
C SER A 32 -1.56 -11.60 4.58
N TYR A 33 -1.90 -10.34 4.89
CA TYR A 33 -2.31 -9.34 3.92
C TYR A 33 -1.15 -8.81 3.05
N LEU A 34 0.10 -9.08 3.47
CA LEU A 34 1.28 -8.70 2.68
C LEU A 34 1.57 -9.68 1.54
N LYS A 35 1.03 -10.91 1.63
CA LYS A 35 1.19 -11.98 0.63
C LYS A 35 -0.04 -12.14 -0.27
N ALA A 36 -1.17 -11.58 0.15
CA ALA A 36 -2.39 -11.60 -0.63
C ALA A 36 -2.28 -10.56 -1.76
N ALA A 37 -2.39 -11.02 -3.00
CA ALA A 37 -2.67 -10.11 -4.10
C ALA A 37 -4.00 -9.39 -3.81
N PRO A 38 -4.05 -8.04 -3.86
CA PRO A 38 -5.30 -7.34 -3.64
C PRO A 38 -6.32 -7.73 -4.73
N PRO A 39 -7.63 -7.75 -4.43
CA PRO A 39 -8.63 -7.91 -5.47
C PRO A 39 -8.46 -6.78 -6.50
N ALA A 40 -8.38 -7.17 -7.77
CA ALA A 40 -8.21 -6.25 -8.89
C ALA A 40 -9.36 -5.22 -8.89
N ALA A 41 -9.02 -3.94 -8.73
CA ALA A 41 -9.84 -2.88 -9.29
C ALA A 41 -9.43 -2.74 -10.76
N ASP A 42 -10.40 -3.03 -11.61
CA ASP A 42 -10.42 -3.04 -13.06
C ASP A 42 -10.00 -1.71 -13.69
N VAL A 43 -8.96 -1.74 -14.54
CA VAL A 43 -8.88 -0.99 -15.82
C VAL A 43 -7.98 -1.75 -16.80
N ASN A 44 -8.63 -2.30 -17.83
CA ASN A 44 -8.20 -2.82 -19.13
C ASN A 44 -6.72 -3.14 -19.47
N GLY A 45 -6.53 -4.29 -20.13
CA GLY A 45 -5.49 -4.49 -21.14
C GLY A 45 -4.94 -5.92 -21.20
N ALA A 46 -5.35 -6.68 -22.22
CA ALA A 46 -5.01 -8.08 -22.49
C ALA A 46 -3.51 -8.33 -22.71
N ASP A 47 -3.05 -9.55 -22.39
CA ASP A 47 -2.57 -10.54 -23.39
C ASP A 47 -2.14 -11.84 -22.69
N ALA A 48 -2.56 -12.97 -23.29
CA ALA A 48 -2.09 -14.32 -22.94
C ALA A 48 -0.78 -14.63 -23.70
N PRO A 49 0.00 -15.62 -23.24
CA PRO A 49 0.00 -16.84 -24.03
C PRO A 49 0.02 -18.15 -23.22
N GLU A 50 -0.52 -19.18 -23.88
CA GLU A 50 -0.44 -20.60 -23.55
C GLU A 50 0.98 -21.18 -23.74
N GLY A 51 1.27 -22.30 -23.07
CA GLY A 51 2.43 -23.14 -23.39
C GLY A 51 2.77 -24.16 -22.32
N GLY A 52 2.48 -25.44 -22.59
CA GLY A 52 2.49 -26.54 -21.61
C GLY A 52 3.84 -27.25 -21.38
N GLY A 53 3.87 -28.00 -20.26
CA GLY A 53 4.28 -29.41 -20.18
C GLY A 53 5.76 -29.77 -19.99
N GLY A 54 6.05 -30.56 -18.93
CA GLY A 54 7.15 -31.53 -18.94
C GLY A 54 8.01 -31.55 -17.67
N GLY A 55 7.87 -32.58 -16.84
CA GLY A 55 8.59 -32.74 -15.58
C GLY A 55 10.06 -33.16 -15.71
N GLY A 56 10.84 -32.73 -14.72
CA GLY A 56 12.19 -33.17 -14.42
C GLY A 56 12.68 -32.34 -13.24
N GLY A 57 13.09 -32.99 -12.13
CA GLY A 57 13.44 -32.32 -10.88
C GLY A 57 14.30 -31.06 -11.12
N LYS A 58 13.78 -29.91 -10.71
CA LYS A 58 14.39 -28.61 -11.03
C LYS A 58 15.81 -28.59 -10.46
N SER A 59 16.80 -28.29 -11.31
CA SER A 59 18.16 -27.98 -10.86
C SER A 59 18.11 -26.78 -9.90
N VAL A 60 19.13 -26.65 -9.05
CA VAL A 60 19.24 -25.50 -8.12
C VAL A 60 19.13 -24.18 -8.90
N ASP A 61 19.74 -24.09 -10.09
CA ASP A 61 19.62 -22.92 -10.96
C ASP A 61 18.18 -22.65 -11.43
N ALA A 62 17.40 -23.70 -11.72
CA ALA A 62 16.00 -23.57 -12.11
C ALA A 62 15.09 -23.19 -10.94
N LEU A 63 15.44 -23.60 -9.71
CA LEU A 63 14.77 -23.14 -8.50
C LEU A 63 15.08 -21.68 -8.21
N LEU A 64 16.35 -21.27 -8.30
CA LEU A 64 16.77 -19.88 -8.14
C LEU A 64 16.15 -18.97 -9.21
N ALA A 65 16.10 -19.41 -10.48
CA ALA A 65 15.44 -18.65 -11.54
C ALA A 65 13.94 -18.49 -11.28
N ALA A 66 13.28 -19.52 -10.74
CA ALA A 66 11.88 -19.45 -10.35
C ALA A 66 11.65 -18.49 -9.16
N GLU A 67 12.49 -18.53 -8.13
CA GLU A 67 12.44 -17.58 -7.00
C GLU A 67 12.70 -16.14 -7.45
N VAL A 68 13.67 -15.92 -8.33
CA VAL A 68 13.95 -14.59 -8.90
C VAL A 68 12.80 -14.11 -9.77
N ALA A 69 12.19 -14.98 -10.56
CA ALA A 69 10.98 -14.64 -11.32
C ALA A 69 9.81 -14.32 -10.40
N GLU A 70 9.67 -15.03 -9.28
CA GLU A 70 8.65 -14.77 -8.28
C GLU A 70 8.85 -13.42 -7.58
N LEU A 71 10.09 -13.07 -7.23
CA LEU A 71 10.46 -11.77 -6.64
C LEU A 71 10.25 -10.60 -7.62
N LYS A 72 10.31 -10.87 -8.93
CA LYS A 72 10.06 -9.90 -9.99
C LYS A 72 8.57 -9.73 -10.33
N ASP A 73 7.68 -10.51 -9.72
CA ASP A 73 6.24 -10.36 -9.95
C ASP A 73 5.68 -9.19 -9.12
N PHE A 74 5.73 -7.99 -9.72
CA PHE A 74 5.24 -6.78 -9.08
C PHE A 74 3.73 -6.78 -8.80
N LYS A 75 2.97 -7.75 -9.35
CA LYS A 75 1.53 -7.89 -9.06
C LYS A 75 1.27 -8.47 -7.66
N LYS A 76 2.30 -8.97 -6.98
CA LYS A 76 2.21 -9.50 -5.61
C LYS A 76 2.48 -8.48 -4.52
N PHE A 77 2.83 -7.23 -4.86
CA PHE A 77 3.02 -6.21 -3.83
C PHE A 77 1.68 -5.83 -3.20
N ALA A 78 1.59 -5.99 -1.88
CA ALA A 78 0.40 -5.67 -1.11
C ALA A 78 -0.03 -4.20 -1.25
N PHE A 79 0.95 -3.31 -1.39
CA PHE A 79 0.73 -1.88 -1.55
C PHE A 79 0.88 -1.50 -3.03
N ARG A 80 -0.14 -0.82 -3.58
CA ARG A 80 -0.09 -0.27 -4.94
C ARG A 80 0.34 1.19 -4.86
N TRP A 81 1.47 1.51 -5.48
CA TRP A 81 2.08 2.83 -5.46
C TRP A 81 1.70 3.59 -6.73
N HIS A 82 1.24 4.83 -6.55
CA HIS A 82 0.76 5.69 -7.63
C HIS A 82 1.53 7.01 -7.60
N GLU A 83 2.13 7.36 -8.72
CA GLU A 83 2.66 8.70 -8.94
C GLU A 83 1.50 9.68 -9.08
N THR A 84 1.53 10.76 -8.31
CA THR A 84 0.42 11.73 -8.28
C THR A 84 0.58 12.85 -9.31
N GLY A 85 1.73 12.93 -9.98
CA GLY A 85 2.13 14.08 -10.80
C GLY A 85 2.50 15.33 -9.99
N VAL A 86 2.36 15.28 -8.66
CA VAL A 86 2.78 16.34 -7.74
C VAL A 86 4.14 15.96 -7.15
N ASN A 87 5.10 16.86 -7.27
CA ASN A 87 6.45 16.64 -6.76
C ASN A 87 6.42 16.25 -5.28
N ASN A 88 7.23 15.25 -4.94
CA ASN A 88 7.48 14.79 -3.57
C ASN A 88 6.22 14.26 -2.87
N THR A 89 5.21 13.87 -3.64
CA THR A 89 3.91 13.39 -3.15
C THR A 89 3.56 12.07 -3.80
N ILE A 90 3.42 11.03 -2.98
CA ILE A 90 3.16 9.67 -3.43
C ILE A 90 1.83 9.20 -2.86
N PHE A 91 0.98 8.64 -3.69
CA PHE A 91 -0.24 7.97 -3.24
C PHE A 91 -0.01 6.47 -3.18
N VAL A 92 -0.48 5.83 -2.12
CA VAL A 92 -0.41 4.39 -1.94
C VAL A 92 -1.79 3.84 -1.59
N ALA A 93 -2.26 2.91 -2.41
CA ALA A 93 -3.49 2.16 -2.15
C ALA A 93 -3.15 0.91 -1.34
N PHE A 94 -3.84 0.76 -0.21
CA PHE A 94 -3.66 -0.35 0.73
C PHE A 94 -4.50 -1.56 0.29
N PRO A 95 -4.14 -2.78 0.74
CA PRO A 95 -5.00 -3.95 0.58
C PRO A 95 -6.40 -3.69 1.14
N THR A 96 -7.42 -4.08 0.39
CA THR A 96 -8.82 -3.98 0.79
C THR A 96 -9.37 -5.37 1.08
N GLY A 97 -10.15 -5.51 2.15
CA GLY A 97 -10.77 -6.77 2.54
C GLY A 97 -11.27 -6.74 3.97
N GLU A 98 -12.14 -7.67 4.34
CA GLU A 98 -12.61 -7.79 5.73
C GLU A 98 -11.43 -8.08 6.66
N GLY A 99 -11.19 -7.20 7.63
CA GLY A 99 -10.10 -7.35 8.60
C GLY A 99 -8.71 -6.89 8.10
N ALA A 100 -8.61 -6.35 6.88
CA ALA A 100 -7.42 -5.69 6.37
C ALA A 100 -7.17 -4.38 7.15
N PRO A 101 -5.94 -4.11 7.62
CA PRO A 101 -5.63 -2.86 8.29
C PRO A 101 -5.92 -1.64 7.43
N ARG A 102 -6.61 -0.66 8.01
CA ARG A 102 -6.87 0.62 7.35
C ARG A 102 -5.61 1.51 7.36
N PRO A 103 -5.46 2.44 6.40
CA PRO A 103 -4.38 3.41 6.41
C PRO A 103 -4.22 4.16 7.75
N SER A 104 -5.32 4.56 8.39
CA SER A 104 -5.31 5.23 9.69
C SER A 104 -4.78 4.36 10.81
N GLU A 105 -5.14 3.08 10.82
CA GLU A 105 -4.67 2.12 11.82
C GLU A 105 -3.17 1.88 11.70
N VAL A 106 -2.68 1.80 10.46
CA VAL A 106 -1.26 1.61 10.17
C VAL A 106 -0.46 2.86 10.56
N ALA A 107 -0.96 4.06 10.21
CA ALA A 107 -0.33 5.31 10.63
C ALA A 107 -0.34 5.48 12.16
N ALA A 108 -1.42 5.09 12.83
CA ALA A 108 -1.50 5.10 14.29
C ALA A 108 -0.49 4.13 14.92
N ASN A 109 -0.40 2.89 14.42
CA ASN A 109 0.58 1.91 14.89
C ASN A 109 2.02 2.42 14.73
N VAL A 110 2.34 3.02 13.57
CA VAL A 110 3.64 3.65 13.33
C VAL A 110 3.90 4.76 14.34
N ALA A 111 2.94 5.67 14.55
CA ALA A 111 3.09 6.78 15.48
C ALA A 111 3.27 6.30 16.94
N GLU A 112 2.53 5.27 17.35
CA GLU A 112 2.67 4.64 18.67
C GLU A 112 4.02 3.97 18.84
N HIS A 113 4.50 3.25 17.81
CA HIS A 113 5.82 2.65 17.81
C HIS A 113 6.91 3.70 17.95
N VAL A 114 6.89 4.74 17.12
CA VAL A 114 7.84 5.87 17.20
C VAL A 114 7.77 6.56 18.55
N LYS A 115 6.57 6.73 19.11
CA LYS A 115 6.38 7.30 20.45
C LYS A 115 7.05 6.43 21.53
N ALA A 116 6.95 5.11 21.42
CA ALA A 116 7.50 4.16 22.37
C ALA A 116 9.03 4.01 22.25
N THR A 117 9.55 3.87 21.03
CA THR A 117 10.99 3.60 20.78
C THR A 117 11.83 4.87 20.66
N LYS A 118 11.19 6.02 20.39
CA LYS A 118 11.85 7.28 19.98
C LYS A 118 12.67 7.14 18.70
N GLN A 119 12.38 6.13 17.90
CA GLN A 119 13.06 5.86 16.63
C GLN A 119 12.05 5.89 15.49
N LEU A 120 12.37 6.67 14.45
CA LEU A 120 11.67 6.65 13.18
C LEU A 120 12.65 6.08 12.14
N PRO A 121 12.43 4.85 11.63
CA PRO A 121 13.30 4.24 10.63
C PRO A 121 13.00 4.77 9.21
N ALA A 122 12.82 6.09 9.07
CA ALA A 122 12.57 6.75 7.81
C ALA A 122 13.24 8.13 7.82
N ARG A 123 14.07 8.41 6.82
CA ARG A 123 14.83 9.65 6.71
C ARG A 123 14.23 10.60 5.67
N PHE A 124 13.73 10.04 4.57
CA PHE A 124 13.23 10.80 3.43
C PHE A 124 11.71 10.95 3.44
N LEU A 125 11.02 10.10 4.20
CA LEU A 125 9.58 10.21 4.44
C LEU A 125 9.29 11.30 5.48
N LEU A 126 8.47 12.29 5.12
CA LEU A 126 8.18 13.45 5.97
C LEU A 126 6.83 13.35 6.68
N LYS A 127 5.77 12.91 5.98
CA LYS A 127 4.42 12.80 6.54
C LYS A 127 3.68 11.60 5.98
N LEU A 128 2.94 10.94 6.87
CA LEU A 128 1.91 9.97 6.56
C LEU A 128 0.55 10.66 6.71
N LEU A 129 -0.21 10.78 5.63
CA LEU A 129 -1.59 11.26 5.66
C LEU A 129 -2.53 10.09 5.33
N PRO A 130 -3.21 9.51 6.33
CA PRO A 130 -4.23 8.50 6.10
C PRO A 130 -5.30 9.02 5.15
N VAL A 131 -5.52 8.28 4.07
CA VAL A 131 -6.60 8.52 3.12
C VAL A 131 -7.43 7.25 3.11
N GLU A 132 -8.60 7.33 3.76
CA GLU A 132 -9.52 6.21 3.96
C GLU A 132 -10.47 6.02 2.78
N ALA A 133 -10.76 7.11 2.05
CA ALA A 133 -11.60 7.06 0.88
C ALA A 133 -11.15 8.06 -0.17
N THR A 134 -11.42 7.71 -1.43
CA THR A 134 -11.11 8.50 -2.61
C THR A 134 -12.31 8.50 -3.54
N CYS A 135 -12.53 9.57 -4.28
CA CYS A 135 -13.55 9.65 -5.32
C CYS A 135 -12.97 10.34 -6.56
N PHE A 136 -13.72 10.31 -7.66
CA PHE A 136 -13.39 11.12 -8.82
C PHE A 136 -13.47 12.61 -8.47
N VAL A 137 -12.70 13.43 -9.17
CA VAL A 137 -12.66 14.88 -8.96
C VAL A 137 -13.91 15.51 -9.56
N GLY A 138 -15.00 15.48 -8.81
CA GLY A 138 -16.27 16.11 -9.14
C GLY A 138 -17.02 16.49 -7.88
N ILE A 139 -17.74 17.61 -7.92
CA ILE A 139 -18.40 18.18 -6.73
C ILE A 139 -19.44 17.19 -6.19
N ASP A 140 -20.16 16.50 -7.07
CA ASP A 140 -21.22 15.58 -6.67
C ASP A 140 -20.64 14.29 -6.07
N GLU A 141 -19.55 13.77 -6.62
CA GLU A 141 -18.83 12.63 -6.07
C GLU A 141 -18.20 12.96 -4.71
N ILE A 142 -17.63 14.16 -4.56
CA ILE A 142 -17.08 14.64 -3.29
C ILE A 142 -18.19 14.77 -2.24
N LYS A 143 -19.34 15.35 -2.60
CA LYS A 143 -20.49 15.47 -1.68
C LYS A 143 -21.00 14.10 -1.25
N LYS A 144 -21.23 13.20 -2.21
CA LYS A 144 -21.69 11.84 -1.92
C LYS A 144 -20.71 11.11 -1.00
N LEU A 145 -19.41 11.21 -1.28
CA LEU A 145 -18.41 10.59 -0.42
C LEU A 145 -18.38 11.22 0.98
N ALA A 146 -18.52 12.54 1.08
CA ALA A 146 -18.55 13.24 2.35
C ALA A 146 -19.78 12.84 3.20
N GLU A 147 -20.96 12.73 2.59
CA GLU A 147 -22.18 12.26 3.24
C GLU A 147 -22.01 10.86 3.84
N ASP A 148 -21.29 9.96 3.15
CA ASP A 148 -21.01 8.62 3.65
C ASP A 148 -19.87 8.55 4.68
N PHE A 149 -18.88 9.45 4.57
CA PHE A 149 -17.64 9.41 5.34
C PHE A 149 -17.74 10.16 6.66
N VAL A 150 -18.29 11.38 6.64
CA VAL A 150 -18.32 12.29 7.80
C VAL A 150 -19.09 11.66 8.97
N PRO A 151 -20.30 11.10 8.82
CA PRO A 151 -21.04 10.55 9.96
C PRO A 151 -20.34 9.37 10.65
N LYS A 152 -19.54 8.59 9.91
CA LYS A 152 -18.80 7.43 10.45
C LYS A 152 -17.66 7.84 11.37
N HIS A 153 -17.07 9.01 11.13
CA HIS A 153 -15.89 9.48 11.85
C HIS A 153 -16.17 10.70 12.76
N PHE A 154 -17.22 11.46 12.47
CA PHE A 154 -17.62 12.69 13.17
C PHE A 154 -19.13 12.69 13.49
N PRO A 155 -19.61 11.73 14.30
CA PRO A 155 -21.04 11.51 14.53
C PRO A 155 -21.73 12.66 15.29
N THR A 156 -21.00 13.56 15.95
CA THR A 156 -21.58 14.58 16.86
C THR A 156 -21.87 15.93 16.20
N GLY A 157 -21.57 16.14 14.92
CA GLY A 157 -21.87 17.42 14.24
C GLY A 157 -21.18 18.66 14.83
N VAL A 158 -20.24 18.50 15.76
CA VAL A 158 -19.47 19.60 16.33
C VAL A 158 -18.14 19.69 15.59
N LEU A 159 -18.09 20.58 14.61
CA LEU A 159 -16.87 21.25 14.15
C LEU A 159 -16.87 22.68 14.71
#